data_AF-A0A534IXQ0-F1
#
_entry.id   AF-A0A534IXQ0-F1
#
_cell.length_a   1.000
_cell.length_b   1.000
_cell.length_c   1.000
_cell.angle_alpha   90.00
_cell.angle_beta   90.00
_cell.angle_gamma   90.00
#
_symmetry.space_group_name_H-M   'P 1'
#
loop_
_entity.id
_entity.type
_entity.pdbx_description
1 polymer ?
#
loop_
_entity_poly.entity_id
_entity_poly.type
_entity_poly.pdbx_seq_one_letter_code
_entity_poly.pdbx_strand_id
1 'polypeptide(L)'
;MEATRTKSGVGFGQSWRELSHTPTYQVPVVLGSIVALLVGILTYVFDASAASKIVAATPNEAYLVLFGIVGMIGYSVSKQNVQNGSIVAAIAGLALVVLVATQLGLFAGLLLLAGAVWSLASTR
;
A
#
# COMPACT_ATOMS: atom_id res chain seq x y z
N MET A 1 16.28 -32.24 -20.61
CA MET A 1 15.05 -31.55 -20.21
C MET A 1 15.02 -31.53 -18.69
N GLU A 2 15.58 -30.47 -18.10
CA GLU A 2 15.68 -30.34 -16.65
C GLU A 2 14.41 -29.66 -16.15
N ALA A 3 13.61 -30.38 -15.36
CA ALA A 3 12.39 -29.84 -14.78
C ALA A 3 12.76 -28.76 -13.75
N THR A 4 12.50 -27.50 -14.09
CA THR A 4 12.64 -26.35 -13.19
C THR A 4 11.73 -26.57 -11.98
N ARG A 5 12.34 -26.99 -10.87
CA ARG A 5 11.68 -27.21 -9.59
C ARG A 5 11.26 -25.84 -9.04
N THR A 6 10.03 -25.44 -9.32
CA THR A 6 9.37 -24.28 -8.73
C THR A 6 9.38 -24.46 -7.20
N LYS A 7 10.22 -23.67 -6.51
CA LYS A 7 10.18 -23.55 -5.04
C LYS A 7 8.86 -22.86 -4.66
N SER A 8 7.81 -23.64 -4.46
CA SER A 8 6.48 -23.19 -4.02
C SER A 8 6.43 -22.85 -2.51
N GLY A 9 7.47 -22.20 -2.00
CA GLY A 9 7.69 -21.98 -0.56
C GLY A 9 7.95 -20.54 -0.19
N VAL A 10 7.41 -19.57 -0.94
CA VAL A 10 7.51 -18.13 -0.62
C VAL A 10 6.52 -17.81 0.51
N GLY A 11 6.79 -18.35 1.69
CA GLY A 11 5.92 -18.23 2.86
C GLY A 11 5.92 -16.82 3.43
N PHE A 12 4.85 -16.47 4.14
CA PHE A 12 4.73 -15.24 4.94
C PHE A 12 6.02 -14.90 5.73
N GLY A 13 6.75 -15.89 6.24
CA GLY A 13 8.01 -15.67 6.95
C GLY A 13 9.11 -14.97 6.13
N GLN A 14 9.16 -15.19 4.81
CA GLN A 14 10.07 -14.46 3.93
C GLN A 14 9.62 -13.00 3.71
N SER A 15 8.32 -12.75 3.57
CA SER A 15 7.81 -11.38 3.43
C SER A 15 8.04 -10.54 4.70
N TRP A 16 7.84 -11.13 5.88
CA TRP A 16 8.13 -10.48 7.16
C TRP A 16 9.63 -10.18 7.33
N ARG A 17 10.51 -11.08 6.88
CA ARG A 17 11.96 -10.86 6.91
C ARG A 17 12.37 -9.75 5.95
N GLU A 18 11.81 -9.70 4.75
CA GLU A 18 12.05 -8.60 3.81
C GLU A 18 11.53 -7.27 4.34
N LEU A 19 10.36 -7.25 4.98
CA LEU A 19 9.84 -6.09 5.70
C LEU A 19 10.81 -5.59 6.78
N SER A 20 11.42 -6.50 7.55
CA SER A 20 12.37 -6.15 8.62
C SER A 20 13.69 -5.53 8.11
N HIS A 21 14.02 -5.73 6.85
CA HIS A 21 15.19 -5.13 6.19
C HIS A 21 14.81 -3.95 5.29
N THR A 22 13.58 -3.45 5.39
CA THR A 22 13.12 -2.29 4.62
C THR A 22 13.96 -1.07 4.97
N PRO A 23 14.55 -0.38 3.99
CA PRO A 23 15.22 0.89 4.24
C PRO A 23 14.25 1.86 4.93
N THR A 24 14.72 2.55 5.98
CA THR A 24 13.86 3.36 6.86
C THR A 24 12.98 4.37 6.10
N TYR A 25 13.50 4.93 5.00
CA TYR A 25 12.77 5.89 4.16
C TYR A 25 11.57 5.29 3.40
N GLN A 26 11.50 3.97 3.24
CA GLN A 26 10.37 3.27 2.62
C GLN A 26 9.30 2.83 3.63
N VAL A 27 9.60 2.85 4.93
CA VAL A 27 8.67 2.45 5.99
C VAL A 27 7.34 3.22 5.94
N PRO A 28 7.33 4.57 5.75
CA PRO A 28 6.07 5.30 5.66
C PRO A 28 5.22 4.89 4.44
N VAL A 29 5.87 4.51 3.32
CA VAL A 29 5.15 4.04 2.13
C VAL A 29 4.40 2.74 2.45
N VAL A 30 5.10 1.78 3.04
CA VAL A 30 4.52 0.48 3.39
C VAL A 30 3.42 0.64 4.43
N LEU A 31 3.65 1.45 5.47
CA LEU A 31 2.64 1.72 6.50
C LEU A 31 1.40 2.41 5.94
N GLY A 32 1.57 3.46 5.14
CA GLY A 32 0.46 4.17 4.49
C GLY A 32 -0.40 3.23 3.65
N SER A 33 0.25 2.38 2.86
CA SER A 33 -0.42 1.35 2.05
C SER A 33 -1.18 0.33 2.90
N ILE A 34 -0.57 -0.24 3.93
CA ILE A 34 -1.21 -1.24 4.80
C ILE A 34 -2.41 -0.62 5.52
N VAL A 35 -2.26 0.60 6.04
CA VAL A 35 -3.36 1.32 6.68
C VAL A 35 -4.51 1.53 5.69
N ALA A 36 -4.22 1.99 4.47
CA ALA A 36 -5.26 2.19 3.46
C ALA A 36 -6.01 0.89 3.15
N LEU A 37 -5.28 -0.22 2.96
CA LEU A 37 -5.86 -1.54 2.70
C LEU A 37 -6.73 -2.02 3.85
N LEU A 38 -6.20 -2.00 5.07
CA LEU A 38 -6.90 -2.47 6.26
C LEU A 38 -8.18 -1.64 6.50
N VAL A 39 -8.09 -0.32 6.42
CA VAL A 39 -9.24 0.54 6.62
C VAL A 39 -10.29 0.30 5.54
N GLY A 40 -9.89 0.25 4.26
CA GLY A 40 -10.84 0.01 3.16
C GLY A 40 -11.57 -1.34 3.28
N ILE A 41 -10.82 -2.42 3.57
CA ILE A 41 -11.38 -3.78 3.71
C ILE A 41 -12.27 -3.88 4.95
N LEU A 42 -11.80 -3.39 6.11
CA LEU A 42 -12.54 -3.51 7.36
C LEU A 42 -13.81 -2.68 7.34
N THR A 43 -13.77 -1.44 6.82
CA THR A 43 -14.98 -0.61 6.66
C THR A 43 -16.02 -1.33 5.81
N TYR A 44 -15.61 -1.89 4.67
CA TYR A 44 -16.51 -2.67 3.82
C TYR A 44 -17.12 -3.89 4.55
N VAL A 45 -16.31 -4.64 5.28
CA VAL A 45 -16.76 -5.81 6.04
C VAL A 45 -17.75 -5.42 7.13
N PHE A 46 -17.53 -4.31 7.83
CA PHE A 46 -18.45 -3.82 8.84
C PHE A 46 -19.78 -3.35 8.24
N ASP A 47 -19.76 -2.66 7.10
CA ASP A 47 -20.97 -2.22 6.42
C ASP A 47 -21.80 -3.40 5.91
N ALA A 48 -21.15 -4.40 5.31
CA ALA A 48 -21.81 -5.63 4.88
C ALA A 48 -22.40 -6.41 6.06
N SER A 49 -21.68 -6.47 7.19
CA SER A 49 -22.15 -7.12 8.42
C SER A 49 -23.35 -6.39 9.01
N ALA A 50 -23.31 -5.06 9.11
CA ALA A 50 -24.40 -4.24 9.64
C ALA A 50 -25.67 -4.36 8.78
N ALA A 51 -25.52 -4.47 7.46
CA ALA A 51 -26.62 -4.68 6.53
C ALA A 51 -27.08 -6.14 6.42
N SER A 52 -26.36 -7.09 7.04
CA SER A 52 -26.56 -8.55 6.93
C SER A 52 -26.66 -9.04 5.48
N LYS A 53 -25.96 -8.38 4.56
CA LYS A 53 -25.93 -8.71 3.12
C LYS A 53 -24.67 -8.13 2.48
N ILE A 54 -24.33 -8.63 1.30
CA ILE A 54 -23.29 -8.03 0.47
C ILE A 54 -23.82 -6.68 -0.04
N VAL A 55 -23.15 -5.60 0.35
CA VAL A 55 -23.44 -4.23 -0.10
C VAL A 55 -22.42 -3.84 -1.16
N ALA A 56 -22.76 -2.89 -2.04
CA ALA A 56 -21.78 -2.30 -2.94
C ALA A 56 -20.80 -1.45 -2.12
N ALA A 57 -19.49 -1.61 -2.38
CA ALA A 57 -18.48 -0.81 -1.72
C ALA A 57 -18.66 0.67 -2.07
N THR A 58 -18.52 1.54 -1.07
CA THR A 58 -18.53 2.98 -1.34
C THR A 58 -17.28 3.39 -2.13
N PRO A 59 -17.30 4.52 -2.87
CA PRO A 59 -16.10 5.00 -3.56
C PRO A 59 -14.90 5.16 -2.63
N ASN A 60 -15.12 5.60 -1.38
CA ASN A 60 -14.04 5.76 -0.40
C ASN A 60 -13.37 4.43 -0.04
N GLU A 61 -14.16 3.38 0.25
CA GLU A 61 -13.62 2.03 0.51
C GLU A 61 -12.85 1.50 -0.70
N ALA A 62 -13.43 1.65 -1.89
CA ALA A 62 -12.80 1.18 -3.12
C ALA A 62 -11.47 1.89 -3.37
N TYR A 63 -11.43 3.22 -3.24
CA TYR A 63 -10.21 4.00 -3.44
C TYR A 63 -9.14 3.72 -2.38
N LEU A 64 -9.53 3.53 -1.12
CA LEU A 64 -8.61 3.10 -0.07
C LEU A 64 -7.90 1.80 -0.44
N VAL A 65 -8.65 0.81 -0.91
CA VAL A 65 -8.07 -0.47 -1.33
C VAL A 65 -7.21 -0.30 -2.58
N LEU A 66 -7.73 0.32 -3.63
CA LEU A 66 -7.03 0.48 -4.90
C LEU A 66 -5.71 1.23 -4.72
N PHE A 67 -5.72 2.40 -4.08
CA PHE A 67 -4.49 3.18 -3.91
C PHE A 67 -3.58 2.61 -2.81
N GLY A 68 -4.13 1.87 -1.84
CA GLY A 68 -3.33 1.03 -0.95
C GLY A 68 -2.49 0.00 -1.71
N ILE A 69 -3.09 -0.70 -2.69
CA ILE A 69 -2.40 -1.62 -3.61
C ILE A 69 -1.36 -0.86 -4.43
N VAL A 70 -1.70 0.28 -5.03
CA VAL A 70 -0.76 1.06 -5.85
C VAL A 70 0.45 1.50 -5.03
N GLY A 71 0.28 1.91 -3.76
CA GLY A 71 1.41 2.21 -2.89
C GLY A 71 2.31 1.00 -2.61
N MET A 72 1.74 -0.22 -2.47
CA MET A 72 2.51 -1.46 -2.35
C MET A 72 3.26 -1.83 -3.64
N ILE A 73 2.66 -1.51 -4.79
CA ILE A 73 3.34 -1.61 -6.09
C ILE A 73 4.52 -0.63 -6.10
N GLY A 74 4.32 0.61 -5.64
CA GLY A 74 5.40 1.61 -5.51
C GLY A 74 6.57 1.11 -4.66
N TYR A 75 6.29 0.48 -3.51
CA TYR A 75 7.31 -0.19 -2.70
C TYR A 75 7.99 -1.37 -3.42
N SER A 76 7.24 -2.16 -4.18
CA SER A 76 7.83 -3.28 -4.93
C SER A 76 8.74 -2.78 -6.05
N VAL A 77 8.36 -1.72 -6.74
CA VAL A 77 9.16 -1.05 -7.79
C VAL A 77 10.39 -0.39 -7.17
N SER A 78 10.30 0.16 -5.95
CA SER A 78 11.43 0.81 -5.29
C SER A 78 12.58 -0.14 -4.94
N LYS A 79 12.34 -1.45 -4.89
CA LYS A 79 13.41 -2.47 -4.77
C LYS A 79 14.33 -2.51 -5.99
N GLN A 80 13.83 -2.11 -7.16
CA GLN A 80 14.60 -2.09 -8.41
C GLN A 80 15.03 -0.67 -8.80
N ASN A 81 14.15 0.31 -8.61
CA ASN A 81 14.40 1.71 -8.89
C ASN A 81 13.62 2.58 -7.91
N VAL A 82 14.32 3.16 -6.94
CA VAL A 82 13.72 3.96 -5.86
C VAL A 82 13.00 5.19 -6.41
N GLN A 83 13.53 5.85 -7.44
CA GLN A 83 12.89 7.02 -8.05
C GLN A 83 11.54 6.64 -8.68
N ASN A 84 11.47 5.58 -9.48
CA ASN A 84 10.21 5.14 -10.08
C ASN A 84 9.22 4.68 -9.02
N GLY A 85 9.67 3.91 -8.02
CA GLY A 85 8.80 3.44 -6.94
C GLY A 85 8.23 4.59 -6.10
N SER A 86 9.04 5.60 -5.82
CA SER A 86 8.62 6.79 -5.09
C SER A 86 7.65 7.67 -5.86
N ILE A 87 7.76 7.76 -7.20
CA ILE A 87 6.75 8.42 -8.04
C ILE A 87 5.40 7.69 -7.94
N VAL A 88 5.40 6.36 -8.04
CA VAL A 88 4.18 5.55 -7.92
C VAL A 88 3.54 5.73 -6.53
N ALA A 89 4.37 5.71 -5.47
CA ALA A 89 3.90 5.95 -4.11
C ALA A 89 3.33 7.37 -3.93
N ALA A 90 3.95 8.39 -4.53
CA ALA A 90 3.44 9.76 -4.50
C ALA A 90 2.09 9.90 -5.21
N ILE A 91 1.91 9.24 -6.37
CA ILE A 91 0.63 9.23 -7.09
C ILE A 91 -0.46 8.60 -6.23
N ALA A 92 -0.18 7.44 -5.62
CA ALA A 92 -1.11 6.79 -4.70
C ALA A 92 -1.45 7.68 -3.49
N GLY A 93 -0.44 8.30 -2.90
CA GLY A 93 -0.62 9.21 -1.76
C GLY A 93 -1.47 10.42 -2.11
N LEU A 94 -1.19 11.11 -3.21
CA LEU A 94 -1.99 12.24 -3.69
C LEU A 94 -3.43 11.83 -4.00
N ALA A 95 -3.61 10.68 -4.64
CA ALA A 95 -4.94 10.18 -4.94
C ALA A 95 -5.75 9.92 -3.67
N LEU A 96 -5.16 9.33 -2.63
CA LEU A 96 -5.83 9.17 -1.34
C LEU A 96 -6.17 10.51 -0.68
N VAL A 97 -5.24 11.47 -0.68
CA VAL A 97 -5.47 12.80 -0.10
C VAL A 97 -6.62 13.54 -0.79
N VAL A 98 -6.72 13.42 -2.12
CA VAL A 98 -7.71 14.16 -2.93
C VAL A 98 -9.06 13.45 -2.99
N LEU A 99 -9.06 12.13 -3.14
CA LEU A 99 -10.26 11.35 -3.46
C LEU A 99 -10.91 10.70 -2.23
N VAL A 100 -10.17 10.52 -1.14
CA VAL A 100 -10.68 9.88 0.08
C VAL A 100 -10.84 10.93 1.17
N ALA A 101 -12.04 11.53 1.23
CA ALA A 101 -12.40 12.58 2.19
C ALA A 101 -12.67 12.05 3.61
N THR A 102 -11.85 11.11 4.09
CA THR A 102 -11.91 10.58 5.45
C THR A 102 -10.60 10.87 6.18
N GLN A 103 -10.65 11.03 7.50
CA GLN A 103 -9.44 11.25 8.30
C GLN A 103 -8.40 10.13 8.10
N LEU A 104 -8.84 8.88 7.96
CA LEU A 104 -7.96 7.74 7.73
C LEU A 104 -7.38 7.71 6.32
N GLY A 105 -8.17 8.12 5.30
CA GLY A 105 -7.68 8.30 3.93
C GLY A 105 -6.63 9.38 3.84
N LEU A 106 -6.85 10.53 4.49
CA LEU A 106 -5.89 11.62 4.58
C LEU A 106 -4.60 11.16 5.27
N PHE A 107 -4.72 10.47 6.41
CA PHE A 107 -3.57 9.95 7.14
C PHE A 107 -2.74 8.97 6.30
N ALA A 108 -3.38 7.99 5.68
CA ALA A 108 -2.70 7.02 4.81
C ALA A 108 -2.05 7.69 3.60
N GLY A 109 -2.73 8.66 2.97
CA GLY A 109 -2.21 9.43 1.86
C GLY A 109 -0.99 10.26 2.22
N LEU A 110 -1.01 10.92 3.39
CA LEU A 110 0.13 11.69 3.90
C LEU A 110 1.32 10.80 4.26
N LEU A 111 1.10 9.60 4.80
CA LEU A 111 2.18 8.64 5.03
C LEU A 111 2.86 8.21 3.73
N LEU A 112 2.07 7.90 2.69
CA LEU A 112 2.59 7.58 1.37
C LEU A 112 3.41 8.73 0.78
N LEU A 113 2.93 9.98 0.90
CA LEU A 113 3.63 11.16 0.42
C LEU A 113 4.93 11.42 1.20
N ALA A 114 4.89 11.32 2.53
CA ALA A 114 6.08 11.47 3.36
C ALA A 114 7.15 10.43 3.00
N GLY A 115 6.75 9.18 2.81
CA GLY A 115 7.65 8.10 2.39
C GLY A 115 8.22 8.31 0.99
N ALA A 116 7.40 8.79 0.05
CA ALA A 116 7.85 9.09 -1.31
C ALA A 116 8.88 10.24 -1.32
N VAL A 117 8.57 11.35 -0.64
CA VAL A 117 9.47 12.51 -0.55
C VAL A 117 10.79 12.13 0.12
N TRP A 118 10.72 11.38 1.23
CA TRP A 118 11.92 10.94 1.93
C TRP A 118 12.76 9.99 1.06
N SER A 119 12.12 9.06 0.35
CA SER A 119 12.80 8.19 -0.62
C SER A 119 13.55 9.01 -1.67
N LEU A 120 12.91 10.00 -2.30
CA LEU A 120 13.56 10.88 -3.29
C LEU A 120 14.76 11.62 -2.68
N ALA A 121 14.58 12.19 -1.50
CA ALA A 121 15.61 12.96 -0.82
C ALA A 121 16.83 12.10 -0.46
N SER A 122 16.61 10.82 -0.12
CA SER A 122 17.68 9.87 0.24
C SER A 122 18.46 9.30 -0.95
N THR A 123 17.96 9.52 -2.17
CA THR A 123 18.59 9.06 -3.43
C THR A 123 19.33 10.14 -4.20
N ARG A 124 19.39 11.37 -3.67
CA ARG A 124 20.23 12.46 -4.19
C ARG A 124 21.61 12.40 -3.57
#